data_AF-A0A1X0QEF4-F1
#
_entry.id   AF-A0A1X0QEF4-F1
#
_cell.length_a   1.000
_cell.length_b   1.000
_cell.length_c   1.000
_cell.angle_alpha   90.00
_cell.angle_beta   90.00
_cell.angle_gamma   90.00
#
_symmetry.space_group_name_H-M   'P 1'
#
loop_
_entity.id
_entity.type
_entity.pdbx_description
1 polymer ?
#
loop_
_entity_poly.entity_id
_entity_poly.type
_entity_poly.pdbx_seq_one_letter_code
_entity_poly.pdbx_strand_id
1 'polypeptide(L)'
;MTIKGIVSDVKEIVKVLKCKCSEERIEYIALGVEKYINGILDEAEKQVKDKNRVIVTENDIYDILEERNVPFLEFLKPKNNE
;
A
#
# COMPACT_ATOMS: atom_id res chain seq x y z
N MET A 1 -8.02 -1.21 6.93
CA MET A 1 -6.91 -0.56 7.68
C MET A 1 -7.47 0.67 8.38
N THR A 2 -6.92 1.12 9.52
CA THR A 2 -7.38 2.38 10.14
C THR A 2 -6.32 3.46 10.00
N ILE A 3 -6.74 4.69 9.70
CA ILE A 3 -5.87 5.87 9.68
C ILE A 3 -4.95 6.01 10.91
N LYS A 4 -5.43 5.67 12.13
CA LYS A 4 -4.63 5.74 13.36
C LYS A 4 -3.42 4.79 13.35
N GLY A 5 -3.55 3.63 12.70
CA GLY A 5 -2.46 2.69 12.50
C GLY A 5 -1.42 3.27 11.55
N ILE A 6 -1.87 3.77 10.39
CA ILE A 6 -1.01 4.35 9.36
C ILE A 6 -0.24 5.57 9.88
N VAL A 7 -0.88 6.45 10.67
CA VAL A 7 -0.20 7.59 11.31
C VAL A 7 0.97 7.13 12.19
N SER A 8 0.79 6.03 12.94
CA SER A 8 1.84 5.48 13.79
C SER A 8 3.00 4.94 12.96
N ASP A 9 2.72 4.21 11.88
CA ASP A 9 3.74 3.68 10.97
C ASP A 9 4.52 4.81 10.26
N VAL A 10 3.83 5.85 9.80
CA VAL A 10 4.46 7.01 9.15
C VAL A 10 5.37 7.75 10.15
N LYS A 11 4.98 7.87 11.43
CA LYS A 11 5.84 8.45 12.48
C LYS A 11 7.13 7.68 12.65
N GLU A 12 7.07 6.35 12.68
CA GLU A 12 8.27 5.51 12.78
C GLU A 12 9.18 5.66 11.57
N ILE A 13 8.63 5.65 10.35
CA ILE A 13 9.38 5.85 9.11
C ILE A 13 10.09 7.21 9.13
N VAL A 14 9.38 8.29 9.48
CA VAL A 14 9.96 9.64 9.57
C VAL A 14 11.11 9.69 10.59
N LYS A 15 10.96 9.00 11.72
CA LYS A 15 11.99 8.89 12.76
C LYS A 15 13.23 8.14 12.26
N VAL A 16 13.06 7.00 11.59
CA VAL A 16 14.15 6.19 11.01
C VAL A 16 14.91 7.00 9.96
N LEU A 17 14.21 7.72 9.10
CA LEU A 17 14.80 8.56 8.05
C LEU A 17 15.44 9.86 8.58
N LYS A 18 15.34 10.14 9.89
CA LYS A 18 15.79 11.40 10.52
C LYS A 18 15.20 12.64 9.84
N CYS A 19 14.00 12.52 9.29
CA CYS A 19 13.29 13.61 8.63
C CYS A 19 12.60 14.48 9.70
N LYS A 20 12.68 15.81 9.55
CA LYS A 20 11.83 16.72 10.33
C LYS A 20 10.50 16.89 9.59
N CYS A 21 9.43 16.35 10.16
CA CYS A 21 8.08 16.43 9.61
C CYS A 21 7.15 16.98 10.70
N SER A 22 6.22 17.88 10.34
CA SER A 22 5.17 18.30 11.29
C SER A 22 4.14 17.17 11.46
N GLU A 23 3.46 17.16 12.61
CA GLU A 23 2.36 16.23 12.89
C GLU A 23 1.26 16.31 11.81
N GLU A 24 0.88 17.53 11.41
CA GLU A 24 -0.08 17.76 10.32
C GLU A 24 0.36 17.08 9.01
N ARG A 25 1.64 17.19 8.65
CA ARG A 25 2.17 16.57 7.42
C ARG A 25 2.16 15.04 7.51
N ILE A 26 2.40 14.48 8.69
CA ILE A 26 2.30 13.03 8.93
C ILE A 26 0.87 12.55 8.72
N GLU A 27 -0.12 13.28 9.23
CA GLU A 27 -1.54 12.97 9.04
C GLU A 27 -1.95 13.04 7.57
N TYR A 28 -1.49 14.06 6.84
CA TYR A 28 -1.72 14.14 5.39
C TYR A 28 -1.11 12.99 4.61
N ILE A 29 0.11 12.57 4.96
CA ILE A 29 0.74 11.39 4.37
C ILE A 29 -0.11 10.15 4.69
N ALA A 30 -0.54 9.97 5.93
CA ALA A 30 -1.34 8.83 6.35
C ALA A 30 -2.68 8.75 5.61
N LEU A 31 -3.37 9.89 5.43
CA LEU A 31 -4.58 9.99 4.61
C LEU A 31 -4.33 9.58 3.15
N GLY A 32 -3.22 10.04 2.58
CA GLY A 32 -2.82 9.68 1.22
C GLY A 32 -2.57 8.18 1.08
N VAL A 33 -1.84 7.59 2.02
CA VAL A 33 -1.55 6.16 2.06
C VAL A 33 -2.82 5.34 2.22
N GLU A 34 -3.73 5.74 3.11
CA GLU A 34 -5.02 5.06 3.31
C GLU A 34 -5.85 5.03 2.01
N LYS A 35 -5.99 6.19 1.35
CA LYS A 35 -6.71 6.29 0.07
C LYS A 35 -6.06 5.44 -1.02
N TYR A 36 -4.73 5.45 -1.08
CA TYR A 36 -3.98 4.71 -2.07
C TYR A 36 -4.16 3.20 -1.90
N ILE A 37 -3.99 2.69 -0.67
CA ILE A 37 -4.16 1.27 -0.36
C ILE A 37 -5.60 0.81 -0.62
N ASN A 38 -6.60 1.57 -0.16
CA ASN A 38 -7.99 1.22 -0.39
C ASN A 38 -8.32 1.18 -1.90
N GLY A 39 -7.80 2.12 -2.68
CA GLY A 39 -7.98 2.11 -4.15
C GLY A 39 -7.37 0.88 -4.84
N ILE A 40 -6.24 0.37 -4.34
CA ILE A 40 -5.65 -0.88 -4.85
C ILE A 40 -6.51 -2.09 -4.44
N LEU A 41 -6.99 -2.14 -3.21
CA LEU A 41 -7.83 -3.23 -2.73
C LEU A 41 -9.17 -3.30 -3.47
N ASP A 42 -9.82 -2.15 -3.70
CA ASP A 42 -11.07 -2.08 -4.47
C ASP A 42 -10.89 -2.61 -5.90
N GLU A 43 -9.77 -2.27 -6.54
CA GLU A 43 -9.41 -2.74 -7.87
C GLU A 43 -9.11 -4.25 -7.88
N ALA A 44 -8.37 -4.74 -6.89
CA ALA A 44 -8.06 -6.16 -6.73
C ALA A 44 -9.33 -6.99 -6.50
N GLU A 45 -10.23 -6.53 -5.64
CA GLU A 45 -11.51 -7.18 -5.42
C GLU A 45 -12.34 -7.26 -6.70
N LYS A 46 -12.34 -6.21 -7.52
CA LYS A 46 -13.03 -6.22 -8.81
C LYS A 46 -12.41 -7.23 -9.76
N GLN A 47 -11.10 -7.20 -9.94
CA GLN A 47 -10.38 -8.12 -10.84
C GLN A 47 -10.57 -9.59 -10.44
N VAL A 48 -10.60 -9.88 -9.14
CA VAL A 48 -10.78 -11.23 -8.58
C VAL A 48 -12.21 -11.72 -8.78
N LYS A 49 -13.21 -10.84 -8.62
CA LYS A 49 -14.61 -11.13 -8.95
C LYS A 49 -14.78 -11.46 -10.44
N ASP A 50 -14.14 -10.69 -11.33
CA ASP A 50 -14.18 -10.94 -12.78
C ASP A 50 -13.55 -12.30 -13.15
N LYS A 51 -12.58 -12.77 -12.35
CA LYS A 51 -11.94 -14.09 -12.46
C LYS A 51 -12.72 -15.23 -11.76
N ASN A 52 -13.97 -15.01 -11.30
CA ASN A 52 -14.76 -15.97 -10.49
C ASN A 52 -14.05 -16.46 -9.21
N ARG A 53 -13.16 -15.65 -8.67
CA ARG A 53 -12.47 -15.90 -7.40
C ARG A 53 -13.07 -15.02 -6.30
N VAL A 54 -12.90 -15.41 -5.05
CA VAL A 54 -13.44 -14.67 -3.87
C VAL A 54 -12.31 -14.12 -2.98
N ILE A 55 -11.08 -14.58 -3.17
CA ILE A 55 -9.92 -14.22 -2.35
C ILE A 55 -8.94 -13.44 -3.22
N VAL A 56 -8.60 -12.23 -2.77
CA VAL A 56 -7.49 -11.42 -3.30
C VAL A 56 -6.17 -12.04 -2.86
N THR A 57 -5.26 -12.28 -3.80
CA THR A 57 -3.90 -12.77 -3.50
C THR A 57 -2.88 -11.65 -3.67
N GLU A 58 -1.69 -11.86 -3.11
CA GLU A 58 -0.56 -10.93 -3.28
C GLU A 58 -0.20 -10.71 -4.75
N ASN A 59 -0.37 -11.73 -5.60
CA ASN A 59 -0.13 -11.59 -7.05
C ASN A 59 -1.13 -10.64 -7.70
N ASP A 60 -2.43 -10.66 -7.32
CA ASP A 60 -3.39 -9.71 -7.91
C ASP A 60 -3.03 -8.27 -7.50
N ILE A 61 -2.56 -8.06 -6.27
CA ILE A 61 -2.05 -6.75 -5.82
C ILE A 61 -0.82 -6.34 -6.63
N TYR A 62 0.11 -7.28 -6.86
CA TYR A 62 1.31 -7.03 -7.64
C TYR A 62 0.99 -6.64 -9.09
N ASP A 63 0.09 -7.38 -9.74
CA ASP A 63 -0.35 -7.10 -11.12
C ASP A 63 -0.88 -5.66 -11.23
N ILE A 64 -1.71 -5.21 -10.28
CA ILE A 64 -2.26 -3.84 -10.25
C ILE A 64 -1.17 -2.80 -10.07
N LEU A 65 -0.22 -3.05 -9.16
CA LEU A 65 0.90 -2.14 -8.93
C LEU A 65 1.80 -2.07 -10.18
N GLU A 66 1.98 -3.17 -10.91
CA GLU A 66 2.74 -3.24 -12.16
C GLU A 66 2.04 -2.46 -13.27
N GLU A 67 0.73 -2.64 -13.46
CA GLU A 67 -0.09 -1.88 -14.43
C GLU A 67 -0.04 -0.37 -14.18
N ARG A 68 0.02 0.04 -12.91
CA ARG A 68 0.14 1.44 -12.48
C ARG A 68 1.56 2.00 -12.60
N ASN A 69 2.53 1.20 -13.05
CA ASN A 69 3.95 1.57 -13.14
C ASN A 69 4.50 2.12 -11.82
N VAL A 70 4.16 1.49 -10.69
CA VAL A 70 4.61 1.94 -9.37
C VAL A 70 6.13 1.84 -9.28
N PRO A 71 6.84 2.95 -8.97
CA PRO A 71 8.28 2.91 -8.82
C PRO A 71 8.71 1.95 -7.71
N PHE A 72 9.85 1.29 -7.91
CA PHE A 72 10.43 0.40 -6.90
C PHE A 72 9.53 -0.81 -6.55
N LEU A 73 8.59 -1.19 -7.42
CA LEU A 73 7.74 -2.36 -7.26
C LEU A 73 8.55 -3.66 -7.07
N GLU A 74 9.74 -3.72 -7.64
CA GLU A 74 10.72 -4.81 -7.46
C GLU A 74 11.08 -5.08 -5.98
N PHE A 75 11.00 -4.08 -5.11
CA PHE A 75 11.21 -4.25 -3.66
C PHE A 75 10.00 -4.85 -2.94
N LEU A 76 8.82 -4.77 -3.55
CA LEU A 76 7.57 -5.34 -3.05
C LEU A 76 7.27 -6.71 -3.64
N LYS A 77 8.03 -7.14 -4.66
CA LYS A 77 7.88 -8.48 -5.24
C LYS A 77 8.10 -9.52 -4.13
N PRO A 78 7.21 -10.52 -3.99
CA PRO A 78 7.44 -11.62 -3.06
C PRO A 78 8.82 -12.21 -3.35
N LYS A 79 9.69 -12.22 -2.33
CA LYS A 79 10.88 -13.06 -2.41
C LYS A 79 10.36 -14.48 -2.34
N ASN A 80 10.28 -15.14 -3.48
CA ASN A 80 10.19 -16.60 -3.51
C ASN A 80 11.41 -17.11 -2.76
N ASN A 81 11.26 -17.35 -1.45
CA ASN A 81 12.16 -18.18 -0.70
C ASN A 81 11.83 -19.60 -1.14
N GLU A 82 12.62 -20.13 -2.09
CA GLU A 82 12.88 -21.57 -2.10
C GLU A 82 13.39 -22.03 -0.74
#